data_AF-A0A915A017-F1
#
_entry.id   AF-A0A915A017-F1
#
_cell.length_a   1.000
_cell.length_b   1.000
_cell.length_c   1.000
_cell.angle_alpha   90.00
_cell.angle_beta   90.00
_cell.angle_gamma   90.00
#
_symmetry.space_group_name_H-M   'P 1'
#
loop_
_entity.id
_entity.type
_entity.pdbx_description
1 polymer ?
#
loop_
_entity_poly.entity_id
_entity_poly.type
_entity_poly.pdbx_seq_one_letter_code
_entity_poly.pdbx_strand_id
1 'polypeptide(L)'
;MMEQNLISNHRVCLEMLHNDLMAVNGVIEAMLDKDPVKCLERTEHVDTKGVLTAFEFRHALSMIILASAKDSETRCRLEGMVESDATYFLEKVIPRLPIATDIFEWNFLVELCQLILRMLSFHLSSNSHSTHYKKVVADRIAMLTTKNTSSVFIVPVLKALKDLCRALVGFLSKSV
;
A
#
# COMPACT_ATOMS: atom_id res chain seq x y z
N MET A 1 2.10 31.66 -18.25
CA MET A 1 0.63 31.46 -18.27
C MET A 1 0.24 30.06 -18.74
N MET A 2 0.81 29.53 -19.84
CA MET A 2 0.55 28.15 -20.30
C MET A 2 1.12 27.07 -19.36
N GLU A 3 2.30 27.28 -18.77
CA GLU A 3 2.90 26.36 -17.78
C GLU A 3 2.09 26.25 -16.47
N GLN A 4 1.46 27.35 -16.01
CA GLN A 4 0.59 27.32 -14.83
C GLN A 4 -0.71 26.54 -15.10
N ASN A 5 -1.24 26.58 -16.32
CA ASN A 5 -2.39 25.76 -16.72
C ASN A 5 -2.02 24.26 -16.82
N LEU A 6 -0.83 23.92 -17.30
CA LEU A 6 -0.33 22.53 -17.32
C LEU A 6 -0.14 21.96 -15.91
N ILE A 7 0.45 22.74 -15.00
CA ILE A 7 0.66 22.32 -13.60
C ILE A 7 -0.68 22.24 -12.83
N SER A 8 -1.61 23.16 -13.08
CA SER A 8 -2.96 23.15 -12.49
C SER A 8 -3.79 21.94 -12.96
N ASN A 9 -3.76 21.64 -14.26
CA ASN A 9 -4.51 20.52 -14.83
C ASN A 9 -3.90 19.16 -14.46
N HIS A 10 -2.58 19.10 -14.26
CA HIS A 10 -1.89 17.87 -13.87
C HIS A 10 -2.45 17.27 -12.58
N ARG A 11 -2.73 18.09 -11.56
CA ARG A 11 -3.32 17.60 -10.31
C ARG A 11 -4.70 16.98 -10.52
N VAL A 12 -5.56 17.65 -11.28
CA VAL A 12 -6.92 17.15 -11.60
C VAL A 12 -6.82 15.84 -12.39
N CYS A 13 -5.93 15.76 -13.39
CA CYS A 13 -5.70 14.53 -14.14
C CYS A 13 -5.19 13.37 -13.26
N LEU A 14 -4.26 13.64 -12.34
CA LEU A 14 -3.77 12.64 -11.39
C LEU A 14 -4.87 12.15 -10.46
N GLU A 15 -5.69 13.06 -9.92
CA GLU A 15 -6.83 12.71 -9.05
C GLU A 15 -7.89 11.90 -9.81
N MET A 16 -8.20 12.24 -11.07
CA MET A 16 -9.08 11.45 -11.92
C MET A 16 -8.53 10.03 -12.15
N LEU A 17 -7.26 9.91 -12.54
CA LEU A 17 -6.62 8.61 -12.77
C LEU A 17 -6.55 7.77 -11.48
N HIS A 18 -6.29 8.41 -10.34
CA HIS A 18 -6.32 7.74 -9.05
C HIS A 18 -7.71 7.18 -8.72
N ASN A 19 -8.77 7.96 -8.96
CA ASN A 19 -10.14 7.54 -8.75
C ASN A 19 -10.53 6.35 -9.65
N ASP A 20 -10.11 6.36 -10.92
CA ASP A 20 -10.37 5.25 -11.83
C ASP A 20 -9.72 3.93 -11.36
N LEU A 21 -8.58 4.02 -10.66
CA LEU A 21 -7.87 2.87 -10.12
C LEU A 21 -8.37 2.42 -8.73
N MET A 22 -9.31 3.12 -8.10
CA MET A 22 -9.82 2.77 -6.77
C MET A 22 -10.50 1.39 -6.72
N ALA A 23 -11.00 0.90 -7.85
CA ALA A 23 -11.65 -0.41 -7.95
C ALA A 23 -10.71 -1.61 -7.64
N VAL A 24 -9.39 -1.40 -7.62
CA VAL A 24 -8.39 -2.45 -7.40
C VAL A 24 -8.56 -3.16 -6.04
N ASN A 25 -9.00 -2.47 -4.98
CA ASN A 25 -9.25 -3.10 -3.67
C ASN A 25 -10.32 -4.18 -3.77
N GLY A 26 -11.44 -3.88 -4.44
CA GLY A 26 -12.55 -4.84 -4.60
C GLY A 26 -12.18 -6.04 -5.46
N VAL A 27 -11.28 -5.86 -6.43
CA VAL A 27 -10.73 -6.96 -7.24
C VAL A 27 -9.83 -7.85 -6.38
N ILE A 28 -8.90 -7.27 -5.61
CA ILE A 28 -8.04 -8.02 -4.69
C ILE A 28 -8.89 -8.76 -3.65
N GLU A 29 -9.90 -8.12 -3.08
CA GLU A 29 -10.84 -8.76 -2.15
C GLU A 29 -11.53 -9.97 -2.77
N ALA A 30 -12.05 -9.83 -3.99
CA ALA A 30 -12.72 -10.90 -4.71
C ALA A 30 -11.78 -12.06 -5.04
N MET A 31 -10.54 -11.78 -5.43
CA MET A 31 -9.52 -12.79 -5.69
C MET A 31 -9.10 -13.56 -4.43
N LEU A 32 -9.27 -12.95 -3.26
CA LEU A 32 -8.98 -13.57 -1.97
C LEU A 32 -10.24 -14.13 -1.29
N ASP A 33 -11.42 -14.03 -1.92
CA ASP A 33 -12.65 -14.62 -1.39
C ASP A 33 -12.65 -16.14 -1.63
N LYS A 34 -13.10 -16.89 -0.63
CA LYS A 34 -13.18 -18.36 -0.68
C LYS A 34 -14.48 -18.85 -1.29
N ASP A 35 -15.40 -17.95 -1.65
CA ASP A 35 -16.64 -18.25 -2.35
C ASP A 35 -16.39 -18.37 -3.87
N PRO A 36 -16.28 -19.59 -4.41
CA PRO A 36 -15.97 -19.79 -5.83
C PRO A 36 -17.03 -19.20 -6.76
N VAL A 37 -18.29 -19.07 -6.32
CA VAL A 37 -19.38 -18.50 -7.14
C VAL A 37 -19.17 -17.01 -7.37
N LYS A 38 -18.69 -16.28 -6.36
CA LYS A 38 -18.34 -14.85 -6.49
C LYS A 38 -17.01 -14.62 -7.19
N CYS A 39 -16.09 -15.58 -7.07
CA CYS A 39 -14.77 -15.51 -7.67
C CYS A 39 -14.82 -15.74 -9.19
N LEU A 40 -15.61 -16.72 -9.66
CA LEU A 40 -15.79 -17.07 -11.08
C LEU A 40 -16.43 -15.95 -11.91
N GLU A 41 -17.49 -15.29 -11.42
CA GLU A 41 -18.17 -14.21 -12.17
C GLU A 41 -17.32 -12.92 -12.33
N ARG A 42 -16.29 -12.73 -11.50
CA ARG A 42 -15.53 -11.46 -11.42
C ARG A 42 -14.06 -11.57 -11.83
N THR A 43 -13.47 -12.77 -11.87
CA THR A 43 -12.01 -12.92 -11.98
C THR A 43 -11.50 -13.86 -13.08
N GLU A 44 -12.37 -14.59 -13.81
CA GLU A 44 -11.96 -15.53 -14.89
C GLU A 44 -11.12 -14.89 -16.02
N HIS A 45 -11.09 -13.56 -16.13
CA HIS A 45 -10.31 -12.81 -17.12
C HIS A 45 -9.33 -11.81 -16.51
N VAL A 46 -9.14 -11.84 -15.18
CA VAL A 46 -8.32 -10.86 -14.48
C VAL A 46 -6.91 -11.40 -14.31
N ASP A 47 -5.97 -10.84 -15.07
CA ASP A 47 -4.54 -11.13 -14.95
C ASP A 47 -3.99 -10.64 -13.61
N THR A 48 -3.42 -11.55 -12.81
CA THR A 48 -2.79 -11.24 -11.51
C THR A 48 -1.72 -10.16 -11.66
N LYS A 49 -0.93 -10.21 -12.74
CA LYS A 49 0.10 -9.20 -13.02
C LYS A 49 -0.50 -7.84 -13.31
N GLY A 50 -1.60 -7.79 -14.05
CA GLY A 50 -2.40 -6.58 -14.27
C GLY A 50 -2.89 -5.96 -12.96
N VAL A 51 -3.39 -6.76 -12.03
CA VAL A 51 -3.86 -6.30 -10.71
C VAL A 51 -2.71 -5.74 -9.86
N LEU A 52 -1.58 -6.46 -9.79
CA LEU A 52 -0.40 -5.99 -9.06
C LEU A 52 0.13 -4.67 -9.63
N THR A 53 0.15 -4.56 -10.96
CA THR A 53 0.57 -3.35 -11.67
C THR A 53 -0.38 -2.18 -11.39
N ALA A 54 -1.69 -2.42 -11.45
CA ALA A 54 -2.70 -1.40 -11.15
C ALA A 54 -2.62 -0.93 -9.69
N PHE A 55 -2.38 -1.85 -8.74
CA PHE A 55 -2.14 -1.51 -7.34
C PHE A 55 -0.89 -0.64 -7.17
N GLU A 56 0.23 -1.01 -7.79
CA GLU A 56 1.46 -0.23 -7.76
C GLU A 56 1.25 1.18 -8.33
N PHE A 57 0.60 1.30 -9.49
CA PHE A 57 0.29 2.58 -10.11
C PHE A 57 -0.59 3.44 -9.21
N ARG A 58 -1.66 2.87 -8.65
CA ARG A 58 -2.55 3.61 -7.75
C ARG A 58 -1.79 4.17 -6.56
N HIS A 59 -0.96 3.37 -5.90
CA HIS A 59 -0.19 3.83 -4.75
C HIS A 59 0.85 4.89 -5.16
N ALA A 60 1.58 4.68 -6.27
CA ALA A 60 2.52 5.68 -6.77
C ALA A 60 1.83 7.02 -7.04
N LEU A 61 0.64 7.00 -7.65
CA LEU A 61 -0.17 8.20 -7.88
C LEU A 61 -0.61 8.84 -6.57
N SER A 62 -1.07 8.07 -5.58
CA SER A 62 -1.40 8.60 -4.25
C SER A 62 -0.23 9.37 -3.64
N MET A 63 0.98 8.82 -3.76
CA MET A 63 2.20 9.44 -3.23
C MET A 63 2.59 10.71 -4.01
N ILE A 64 2.43 10.72 -5.34
CA ILE A 64 2.67 11.90 -6.16
C ILE A 64 1.67 13.02 -5.84
N ILE A 65 0.38 12.68 -5.75
CA ILE A 65 -0.69 13.62 -5.38
C ILE A 65 -0.38 14.22 -4.01
N LEU A 66 -0.04 13.39 -3.03
CA LEU A 66 0.34 13.83 -1.70
C LEU A 66 1.57 14.74 -1.70
N ALA A 67 2.62 14.38 -2.44
CA ALA A 67 3.83 15.20 -2.56
C ALA A 67 3.57 16.54 -3.27
N SER A 68 2.58 16.60 -4.17
CA SER A 68 2.18 17.81 -4.88
C SER A 68 1.28 18.76 -4.07
N ALA A 69 0.72 18.29 -2.95
CA ALA A 69 -0.14 19.08 -2.08
C ALA A 69 0.68 20.14 -1.33
N LYS A 70 0.44 21.42 -1.69
CA LYS A 70 1.13 22.58 -1.10
C LYS A 70 0.50 23.06 0.20
N ASP A 71 -0.81 22.89 0.32
CA ASP A 71 -1.58 23.28 1.49
C ASP A 71 -1.47 22.21 2.59
N SER A 72 -1.15 22.62 3.81
CA SER A 72 -0.85 21.71 4.92
C SER A 72 -2.09 20.93 5.38
N GLU A 73 -3.26 21.55 5.38
CA GLU A 73 -4.53 20.91 5.75
C GLU A 73 -4.92 19.85 4.72
N THR A 74 -4.90 20.21 3.44
CA THR A 74 -5.14 19.30 2.31
C THR A 74 -4.15 18.14 2.33
N ARG A 75 -2.87 18.44 2.57
CA ARG A 75 -1.83 17.42 2.67
C ARG A 75 -2.10 16.46 3.83
N CYS A 76 -2.39 16.96 5.02
CA CYS A 76 -2.74 16.14 6.19
C CYS A 76 -3.94 15.23 5.91
N ARG A 77 -4.99 15.76 5.26
CA ARG A 77 -6.15 14.97 4.84
C ARG A 77 -5.78 13.85 3.87
N LEU A 78 -4.95 14.14 2.87
CA LEU A 78 -4.46 13.16 1.91
C LEU A 78 -3.56 12.11 2.58
N GLU A 79 -2.68 12.51 3.51
CA GLU A 79 -1.87 11.59 4.32
C GLU A 79 -2.78 10.59 5.04
N GLY A 80 -3.84 11.06 5.71
CA GLY A 80 -4.82 10.21 6.38
C GLY A 80 -5.52 9.22 5.43
N MET A 81 -5.86 9.63 4.21
CA MET A 81 -6.44 8.74 3.21
C MET A 81 -5.47 7.64 2.76
N VAL A 82 -4.21 8.01 2.47
CA VAL A 82 -3.16 7.06 2.07
C VAL A 82 -2.86 6.08 3.21
N GLU A 83 -2.79 6.57 4.44
CA GLU A 83 -2.61 5.72 5.62
C GLU A 83 -3.79 4.76 5.83
N SER A 84 -5.02 5.23 5.67
CA SER A 84 -6.21 4.38 5.80
C SER A 84 -6.22 3.25 4.78
N ASP A 85 -5.89 3.55 3.51
CA ASP A 85 -5.83 2.54 2.45
C ASP A 85 -4.69 1.54 2.71
N ALA A 86 -3.50 2.01 3.06
CA ALA A 86 -2.39 1.14 3.41
C ALA A 86 -2.70 0.26 4.65
N THR A 87 -3.38 0.84 5.66
CA THR A 87 -3.83 0.13 6.87
C THR A 87 -4.78 -0.99 6.52
N TYR A 88 -5.73 -0.76 5.62
CA TYR A 88 -6.65 -1.78 5.14
C TYR A 88 -5.87 -3.01 4.60
N PHE A 89 -4.87 -2.79 3.74
CA PHE A 89 -4.05 -3.88 3.19
C PHE A 89 -3.21 -4.60 4.25
N LEU A 90 -2.60 -3.83 5.15
CA LEU A 90 -1.86 -4.34 6.28
C LEU A 90 -2.74 -5.25 7.15
N GLU A 91 -3.99 -4.89 7.39
CA GLU A 91 -4.89 -5.63 8.28
C GLU A 91 -5.66 -6.78 7.63
N LYS A 92 -5.96 -6.69 6.33
CA LYS A 92 -6.83 -7.66 5.64
C LYS A 92 -6.05 -8.62 4.74
N VAL A 93 -5.00 -8.15 4.08
CA VAL A 93 -4.28 -8.95 3.08
C VAL A 93 -3.08 -9.66 3.68
N ILE A 94 -2.19 -8.95 4.36
CA ILE A 94 -0.97 -9.55 4.94
C ILE A 94 -1.27 -10.74 5.87
N PRO A 95 -2.28 -10.69 6.76
CA PRO A 95 -2.60 -11.83 7.64
C PRO A 95 -3.12 -13.08 6.91
N ARG A 96 -3.51 -12.99 5.64
CA ARG A 96 -3.93 -14.14 4.83
C ARG A 96 -2.75 -14.99 4.36
N LEU A 97 -1.58 -14.38 4.14
CA LEU A 97 -0.37 -15.07 3.70
C LEU A 97 -0.04 -16.36 4.48
N PRO A 98 0.00 -16.39 5.83
CA PRO A 98 0.34 -17.60 6.59
C PRO A 98 -0.77 -18.66 6.60
N ILE A 99 -1.98 -18.36 6.13
CA ILE A 99 -3.12 -19.29 6.10
C ILE A 99 -3.53 -19.69 4.67
N ALA A 100 -2.82 -19.18 3.65
CA ALA A 100 -3.04 -19.54 2.27
C ALA A 100 -2.58 -20.99 2.04
N THR A 101 -3.50 -21.81 1.54
CA THR A 101 -3.25 -23.24 1.31
C THR A 101 -3.18 -23.58 -0.18
N ASP A 102 -3.81 -22.77 -1.02
CA ASP A 102 -3.72 -22.90 -2.48
C ASP A 102 -2.44 -22.25 -3.00
N ILE A 103 -1.78 -22.90 -3.97
CA ILE A 103 -0.48 -22.44 -4.48
C ILE A 103 -0.58 -21.18 -5.34
N PHE A 104 -1.69 -21.01 -6.07
CA PHE A 104 -1.94 -19.81 -6.87
C PHE A 104 -2.26 -18.62 -5.97
N GLU A 105 -3.13 -18.82 -4.97
CA GLU A 105 -3.41 -17.83 -3.92
C GLU A 105 -2.12 -17.44 -3.18
N TRP A 106 -1.31 -18.42 -2.81
CA TRP A 106 -0.04 -18.20 -2.12
C TRP A 106 0.93 -17.37 -2.97
N ASN A 107 1.14 -17.73 -4.24
CA ASN A 107 2.03 -16.98 -5.14
C ASN A 107 1.57 -15.52 -5.30
N PHE A 108 0.26 -15.32 -5.53
CA PHE A 108 -0.32 -13.98 -5.63
C PHE A 108 -0.13 -13.17 -4.35
N LEU A 109 -0.43 -13.76 -3.18
CA LEU A 109 -0.25 -13.12 -1.88
C LEU A 109 1.22 -12.80 -1.61
N VAL A 110 2.16 -13.65 -2.03
CA VAL A 110 3.59 -13.39 -1.89
C VAL A 110 3.97 -12.12 -2.64
N GLU A 111 3.64 -12.05 -3.93
CA GLU A 111 3.95 -10.90 -4.77
C GLU A 111 3.28 -9.62 -4.27
N LEU A 112 2.00 -9.70 -3.90
CA LEU A 112 1.26 -8.56 -3.37
C LEU A 112 1.83 -8.08 -2.02
N CYS A 113 2.17 -8.98 -1.11
CA CYS A 113 2.74 -8.60 0.19
C CYS A 113 4.13 -7.99 0.03
N GLN A 114 4.97 -8.52 -0.87
CA GLN A 114 6.27 -7.91 -1.19
C GLN A 114 6.10 -6.50 -1.77
N LEU A 115 5.11 -6.33 -2.65
CA LEU A 115 4.75 -5.04 -3.22
C LEU A 115 4.31 -4.05 -2.12
N ILE A 116 3.37 -4.45 -1.25
CA ILE A 116 2.94 -3.66 -0.10
C ILE A 116 4.13 -3.24 0.77
N LEU A 117 5.01 -4.18 1.16
CA LEU A 117 6.19 -3.88 1.98
C LEU A 117 7.15 -2.86 1.32
N ARG A 118 7.33 -2.96 0.00
CA ARG A 118 8.12 -1.99 -0.76
C ARG A 118 7.47 -0.60 -0.73
N MET A 119 6.17 -0.52 -0.91
CA MET A 119 5.44 0.76 -0.88
C MET A 119 5.44 1.38 0.53
N LEU A 120 5.28 0.57 1.59
CA LEU A 120 5.39 1.02 2.97
C LEU A 120 6.76 1.62 3.28
N SER A 121 7.83 0.93 2.88
CA SER A 121 9.21 1.41 3.02
C SER A 121 9.39 2.80 2.39
N PHE A 122 8.87 3.00 1.17
CA PHE A 122 8.89 4.31 0.52
C PHE A 122 8.08 5.36 1.29
N HIS A 123 6.85 5.02 1.69
CA HIS A 123 5.96 5.93 2.40
C HIS A 123 6.56 6.39 3.74
N LEU A 124 7.04 5.44 4.55
CA LEU A 124 7.69 5.66 5.86
C LEU A 124 8.92 6.57 5.78
N SER A 125 9.63 6.53 4.66
CA SER A 125 10.83 7.36 4.46
C SER A 125 10.54 8.80 4.03
N SER A 126 9.32 9.08 3.56
CA SER A 126 9.02 10.31 2.82
C SER A 126 8.13 11.30 3.57
N ASN A 127 7.30 10.85 4.53
CA ASN A 127 6.27 11.69 5.16
C ASN A 127 6.22 11.55 6.69
N SER A 128 5.52 12.48 7.34
CA SER A 128 5.05 12.29 8.71
C SER A 128 3.94 11.24 8.73
N HIS A 129 3.83 10.50 9.84
CA HIS A 129 2.83 9.45 9.98
C HIS A 129 2.14 9.46 11.32
N SER A 130 0.88 9.04 11.34
CA SER A 130 0.14 8.83 12.57
C SER A 130 0.75 7.70 13.41
N THR A 131 0.65 7.83 14.73
CA THR A 131 1.09 6.79 15.67
C THR A 131 0.34 5.48 15.43
N HIS A 132 -0.94 5.56 15.07
CA HIS A 132 -1.77 4.39 14.74
C HIS A 132 -1.19 3.63 13.54
N TYR A 133 -0.93 4.32 12.42
CA TYR A 133 -0.35 3.70 11.23
C TYR A 133 1.00 3.04 11.52
N LYS A 134 1.92 3.74 12.22
CA LYS A 134 3.22 3.17 12.61
C LYS A 134 3.08 1.89 13.43
N LYS A 135 2.10 1.85 14.36
CA LYS A 135 1.80 0.65 15.16
C LYS A 135 1.31 -0.50 14.29
N VAL A 136 0.36 -0.25 13.38
CA VAL A 136 -0.15 -1.29 12.47
C VAL A 136 0.99 -1.87 11.61
N VAL A 137 1.86 -1.01 11.07
CA VAL A 137 3.05 -1.44 10.33
C VAL A 137 3.95 -2.32 11.20
N ALA A 138 4.26 -1.89 12.43
CA ALA A 138 5.09 -2.65 13.37
C ALA A 138 4.52 -4.05 13.65
N ASP A 139 3.21 -4.13 13.92
CA ASP A 139 2.52 -5.38 14.22
C ASP A 139 2.57 -6.35 13.03
N ARG A 140 2.50 -5.84 11.79
CA ARG A 140 2.59 -6.67 10.57
C ARG A 140 4.01 -7.11 10.24
N ILE A 141 5.00 -6.24 10.45
CA ILE A 141 6.42 -6.63 10.35
C ILE A 141 6.71 -7.74 11.36
N ALA A 142 6.30 -7.57 12.63
CA ALA A 142 6.49 -8.58 13.67
C ALA A 142 5.83 -9.92 13.31
N MET A 143 4.61 -9.89 12.77
CA MET A 143 3.93 -11.09 12.30
C MET A 143 4.73 -11.81 11.20
N LEU A 144 5.27 -11.07 10.23
CA LEU A 144 6.06 -11.65 9.15
C LEU A 144 7.43 -12.20 9.63
N THR A 145 7.96 -11.70 10.74
CA THR A 145 9.21 -12.22 11.34
C THR A 145 9.03 -13.47 12.21
N THR A 146 7.80 -13.76 12.67
CA THR A 146 7.54 -14.80 13.69
C THR A 146 6.85 -16.04 13.15
N LYS A 147 6.07 -15.90 12.07
CA LYS A 147 5.45 -17.05 11.39
C LYS A 147 6.46 -17.67 10.43
N ASN A 148 6.22 -18.92 9.99
CA ASN A 148 6.98 -19.65 8.96
C ASN A 148 6.90 -18.96 7.58
N THR A 149 7.21 -17.67 7.55
CA THR A 149 7.17 -16.81 6.39
C THR A 149 8.32 -17.21 5.48
N SER A 150 8.02 -17.34 4.19
CA SER A 150 9.01 -17.72 3.19
C SER A 150 10.23 -16.79 3.22
N SER A 151 11.42 -17.36 2.95
CA SER A 151 12.69 -16.63 2.94
C SER A 151 12.70 -15.43 1.98
N VAL A 152 11.83 -15.44 0.97
CA VAL A 152 11.60 -14.33 0.02
C VAL A 152 11.18 -13.03 0.71
N PHE A 153 10.73 -13.08 1.97
CA PHE A 153 10.34 -11.90 2.75
C PHE A 153 11.46 -11.30 3.61
N ILE A 154 12.60 -11.99 3.78
CA ILE A 154 13.68 -11.52 4.66
C ILE A 154 14.12 -10.10 4.28
N VAL A 155 14.45 -9.87 3.01
CA VAL A 155 14.94 -8.57 2.53
C VAL A 155 13.85 -7.48 2.60
N PRO A 156 12.62 -7.68 2.08
CA PRO A 156 11.55 -6.69 2.21
C PRO A 156 11.22 -6.31 3.66
N VAL A 157 11.16 -7.30 4.56
CA VAL A 157 10.86 -7.09 5.99
C VAL A 157 11.97 -6.30 6.67
N LEU A 158 13.24 -6.66 6.47
CA LEU A 158 14.37 -5.92 7.03
C LEU A 158 14.42 -4.47 6.53
N LYS A 159 14.09 -4.24 5.26
CA LYS A 159 14.02 -2.88 4.69
C LYS A 159 12.88 -2.07 5.31
N ALA A 160 11.67 -2.62 5.38
CA ALA A 160 10.53 -1.97 6.00
C ALA A 160 10.77 -1.67 7.49
N LEU A 161 11.42 -2.59 8.22
CA LEU A 161 11.80 -2.39 9.62
C LEU A 161 12.79 -1.23 9.78
N LYS A 162 13.83 -1.18 8.93
CA LYS A 162 14.80 -0.08 8.93
C LYS A 162 14.12 1.28 8.72
N ASP A 163 13.20 1.36 7.76
CA ASP A 163 12.51 2.62 7.46
C ASP A 163 11.49 2.99 8.54
N LEU A 164 10.82 2.00 9.15
CA LEU A 164 9.98 2.23 10.33
C LEU A 164 10.80 2.79 11.50
N CYS A 165 11.97 2.20 11.80
CA CYS A 165 12.85 2.70 12.86
C CYS A 165 13.27 4.15 12.60
N ARG A 166 13.57 4.52 11.34
CA ARG A 166 13.86 5.91 10.97
C ARG A 166 12.65 6.82 11.17
N ALA A 167 11.46 6.39 10.77
CA ALA A 167 10.22 7.15 10.95
C ALA A 167 9.84 7.34 12.44
N LEU A 168 10.29 6.43 13.32
CA LEU A 168 10.16 6.55 14.77
C LEU A 168 11.21 7.50 15.36
N VAL A 169 12.47 7.42 14.92
CA VAL A 169 13.56 8.29 15.41
C VAL A 169 13.43 9.73 14.90
N GLY A 170 12.94 9.96 13.69
CA GLY A 170 12.67 11.30 13.15
C GLY A 170 11.65 12.10 13.97
N PHE A 171 10.86 11.43 14.81
CA PHE A 171 9.98 12.04 15.82
C PHE A 171 10.78 12.60 17.01
N LEU A 172 11.88 11.93 17.40
CA LEU A 172 12.73 12.32 18.53
C LEU A 172 13.61 13.53 18.19
N SER A 173 14.04 13.69 16.93
CA SER A 173 14.89 14.81 16.51
C SER A 173 14.15 16.11 16.21
N LYS A 174 12.81 16.10 16.16
CA LYS A 174 11.97 17.31 15.96
C LYS A 174 11.36 17.83 17.27
N SER A 175 11.71 17.22 18.40
CA SER A 175 11.17 17.53 19.74
C SER A 175 12.20 18.21 20.65
N VAL A 176 13.26 18.81 20.08
CA VAL A 176 14.29 19.60 20.77
C VAL A 176 14.39 20.97 20.13
#